data_AF-A0A6P3VFI8-F1
#
_entry.id   AF-A0A6P3VFI8-F1
#
_cell.length_a   1.000
_cell.length_b   1.000
_cell.length_c   1.000
_cell.angle_alpha   90.00
_cell.angle_beta   90.00
_cell.angle_gamma   90.00
#
_symmetry.space_group_name_H-M   'P 1'
#
loop_
_entity.id
_entity.type
_entity.pdbx_description
1 polymer ?
#
loop_
_entity_poly.entity_id
_entity_poly.type
_entity_poly.pdbx_seq_one_letter_code
_entity_poly.pdbx_strand_id
1 'polypeptide(L)'
;MNVPDESVENNEISVGKCLLDNWVEERATALLDNSMPRTRIPKNGHRGILALDMTAKVQGISTIQSSYTPPKGPGVRQKGLRGELLEKHLYKKISEEVQTELNPGPLATEFCSTTQADFSVEGFRCVTPTPSQEYDYRTDQAITFWSENCHRAPGVTAVRNKDTPFRKNASFSTPISEQLDSPML
;
A
#
# COMPACT_ATOMS: atom_id res chain seq x y z
N MET A 1 45.58 -33.89 -93.23
CA MET A 1 44.76 -35.10 -93.03
C MET A 1 44.32 -35.08 -91.57
N ASN A 2 43.00 -35.08 -91.39
CA ASN A 2 42.16 -35.11 -90.18
C ASN A 2 42.79 -35.06 -88.78
N VAL A 3 42.28 -34.12 -87.99
CA VAL A 3 42.21 -34.13 -86.51
C VAL A 3 41.14 -35.16 -86.08
N PRO A 4 41.37 -35.91 -85.00
CA PRO A 4 40.56 -35.78 -83.78
C PRO A 4 41.49 -35.67 -82.55
N ASP A 5 41.35 -34.73 -81.61
CA ASP A 5 40.24 -34.47 -80.68
C ASP A 5 39.95 -35.67 -79.76
N GLU A 6 40.70 -35.77 -78.67
CA GLU A 6 40.27 -36.51 -77.48
C GLU A 6 40.05 -35.51 -76.34
N SER A 7 38.75 -35.26 -76.15
CA SER A 7 38.11 -34.52 -75.09
C SER A 7 38.55 -34.96 -73.71
N VAL A 8 38.79 -33.97 -72.87
CA VAL A 8 38.72 -34.02 -71.41
C VAL A 8 37.36 -34.62 -71.01
N GLU A 9 37.31 -35.93 -70.79
CA GLU A 9 36.17 -36.56 -70.14
C GLU A 9 36.21 -36.24 -68.65
N ASN A 10 35.41 -35.23 -68.29
CA ASN A 10 34.81 -35.14 -66.97
C ASN A 10 33.98 -36.40 -66.75
N ASN A 11 34.63 -37.49 -66.33
CA ASN A 11 33.93 -38.67 -65.89
C ASN A 11 33.27 -38.32 -64.54
N GLU A 12 31.96 -38.13 -64.58
CA GLU A 12 31.09 -38.37 -63.44
C GLU A 12 31.29 -39.84 -63.01
N ILE A 13 32.34 -40.09 -62.23
CA ILE A 13 32.60 -41.42 -61.67
C ILE A 13 31.41 -41.72 -60.78
N SER A 14 30.54 -42.61 -61.24
CA SER A 14 29.42 -43.08 -60.45
C SER A 14 29.95 -43.84 -59.24
N VAL A 15 29.88 -43.18 -58.10
CA VAL A 15 30.34 -43.63 -56.78
C VAL A 15 29.76 -45.03 -56.49
N GLY A 16 30.62 -45.99 -56.12
CA GLY A 16 30.24 -47.35 -55.73
C GLY A 16 29.85 -48.36 -56.83
N LYS A 17 29.98 -48.09 -58.14
CA LYS A 17 29.62 -49.10 -59.17
C LYS A 17 30.61 -50.27 -59.29
N CYS A 18 31.91 -50.00 -59.16
CA CYS A 18 32.94 -51.04 -59.14
C CYS A 18 33.24 -51.50 -57.70
N LEU A 19 33.70 -52.76 -57.53
CA LEU A 19 34.12 -53.33 -56.24
C LEU A 19 35.58 -52.98 -55.93
N LEU A 20 35.98 -51.74 -56.19
CA LEU A 20 37.32 -51.23 -55.94
C LEU A 20 37.23 -50.20 -54.79
N ASP A 21 38.29 -50.10 -54.01
CA ASP A 21 38.39 -49.19 -52.85
C ASP A 21 37.23 -49.34 -51.84
N ASN A 22 36.71 -48.24 -51.30
CA ASN A 22 35.72 -48.21 -50.21
C ASN A 22 34.26 -48.34 -50.72
N TRP A 23 34.04 -49.22 -51.68
CA TRP A 23 32.75 -49.38 -52.36
C TRP A 23 31.58 -49.69 -51.41
N VAL A 24 31.85 -50.32 -50.26
CA VAL A 24 30.82 -50.68 -49.26
C VAL A 24 30.25 -49.44 -48.57
N GLU A 25 31.11 -48.55 -48.04
CA GLU A 25 30.67 -47.31 -47.40
C GLU A 25 30.05 -46.35 -48.43
N GLU A 26 30.63 -46.32 -49.63
CA GLU A 26 30.11 -45.55 -50.77
C GLU A 26 28.68 -45.93 -51.11
N ARG A 27 28.37 -47.24 -51.20
CA ARG A 27 26.99 -47.71 -51.43
C ARG A 27 26.08 -47.45 -50.24
N ALA A 28 26.58 -47.61 -49.02
CA ALA A 28 25.80 -47.40 -47.81
C ALA A 28 25.37 -45.93 -47.63
N THR A 29 26.21 -44.98 -48.07
CA THR A 29 25.98 -43.53 -47.95
C THR A 29 25.43 -42.87 -49.22
N ALA A 30 25.38 -43.58 -50.36
CA ALA A 30 24.94 -43.05 -51.65
C ALA A 30 23.56 -42.36 -51.62
N LEU A 31 22.59 -42.90 -50.87
CA LEU A 31 21.26 -42.30 -50.74
C LEU A 31 21.27 -41.00 -49.93
N LEU A 32 22.22 -40.86 -48.99
CA LEU A 32 22.37 -39.67 -48.16
C LEU A 32 23.06 -38.55 -48.95
N ASP A 33 24.09 -38.88 -49.73
CA ASP A 33 24.86 -37.90 -50.53
C ASP A 33 24.08 -37.31 -51.72
N ASN A 34 23.18 -38.07 -52.32
CA ASN A 34 22.40 -37.62 -53.49
C ASN A 34 21.17 -36.76 -53.16
N SER A 35 20.74 -36.73 -51.89
CA SER A 35 19.43 -36.16 -51.53
C SER A 35 19.47 -34.70 -51.08
N MET A 36 20.61 -34.21 -50.55
CA MET A 36 20.71 -32.88 -49.92
C MET A 36 22.11 -32.28 -50.06
N PRO A 37 22.27 -30.93 -50.02
CA PRO A 37 23.58 -30.30 -50.00
C PRO A 37 24.41 -30.79 -48.79
N ARG A 38 25.72 -31.00 -48.99
CA ARG A 38 26.69 -31.56 -48.02
C ARG A 38 26.65 -30.97 -46.61
N THR A 39 26.08 -29.77 -46.43
CA THR A 39 25.94 -29.07 -45.15
C THR A 39 24.78 -29.59 -44.29
N ARG A 40 23.84 -30.36 -44.85
CA ARG A 40 22.63 -30.86 -44.16
C ARG A 40 22.59 -32.38 -43.98
N ILE A 41 23.63 -33.09 -44.43
CA ILE A 41 23.72 -34.55 -44.27
C ILE A 41 24.29 -34.82 -42.87
N PRO A 42 23.56 -35.55 -41.99
CA PRO A 42 24.11 -35.95 -40.71
C PRO A 42 25.16 -37.04 -40.94
N LYS A 43 26.43 -36.63 -41.11
CA LYS A 43 27.57 -37.54 -41.24
C LYS A 43 27.81 -38.37 -39.97
N ASN A 44 27.34 -37.86 -38.83
CA ASN A 44 27.53 -38.47 -37.53
C ASN A 44 26.17 -38.86 -36.95
N GLY A 45 25.95 -40.16 -36.72
CA GLY A 45 24.78 -40.69 -36.03
C GLY A 45 24.29 -42.02 -36.60
N HIS A 46 23.86 -42.94 -35.74
CA HIS A 46 23.26 -44.21 -36.16
C HIS A 46 21.75 -44.06 -36.35
N ARG A 47 21.26 -44.42 -37.54
CA ARG A 47 19.81 -44.57 -37.79
C ARG A 47 19.24 -45.59 -36.80
N GLY A 48 18.20 -45.18 -36.07
CA GLY A 48 17.49 -46.03 -35.10
C GLY A 48 17.91 -45.86 -33.64
N ILE A 49 19.05 -45.22 -33.35
CA ILE A 49 19.47 -44.94 -31.95
C ILE A 49 19.00 -43.54 -31.52
N LEU A 50 19.08 -42.55 -32.41
CA LEU A 50 18.69 -41.16 -32.13
C LEU A 50 17.25 -40.92 -32.59
N ALA A 51 16.29 -41.56 -31.91
CA ALA A 51 14.83 -41.45 -32.11
C ALA A 51 14.29 -41.77 -33.53
N LEU A 52 13.17 -42.49 -33.60
CA LEU A 52 12.48 -42.81 -34.86
C LEU A 52 11.89 -41.58 -35.57
N ASP A 53 11.82 -40.43 -34.88
CA ASP A 53 11.26 -39.19 -35.36
C ASP A 53 12.31 -38.09 -35.34
N MET A 54 12.70 -37.62 -36.53
CA MET A 54 13.68 -36.56 -36.74
C MET A 54 13.24 -35.21 -36.15
N THR A 55 11.95 -35.05 -35.85
CA THR A 55 11.39 -33.84 -35.23
C THR A 55 11.25 -33.94 -33.71
N ALA A 56 11.48 -35.12 -33.14
CA ALA A 56 11.36 -35.34 -31.71
C ALA A 56 12.51 -34.67 -30.95
N LYS A 57 12.16 -33.74 -30.07
CA LYS A 57 13.09 -33.11 -29.14
C LYS A 57 13.56 -34.16 -28.14
N VAL A 58 14.88 -34.37 -28.03
CA VAL A 58 15.49 -35.23 -26.98
C VAL A 58 14.86 -34.84 -25.64
N GLN A 59 14.25 -35.80 -24.95
CA GLN A 59 13.81 -35.59 -23.56
C GLN A 59 15.07 -35.29 -22.77
N GLY A 60 15.35 -34.00 -22.51
CA GLY A 60 16.52 -33.49 -21.80
C GLY A 60 16.50 -33.83 -20.32
N ILE A 61 16.07 -35.04 -19.99
CA ILE A 61 15.98 -35.59 -18.66
C ILE A 61 17.37 -36.13 -18.34
N SER A 62 18.02 -35.52 -17.34
CA SER A 62 19.30 -36.02 -16.86
C SER A 62 19.12 -37.38 -16.17
N THR A 63 20.18 -38.18 -16.11
CA THR A 63 20.19 -39.48 -15.40
C THR A 63 19.77 -39.34 -13.93
N ILE A 64 20.00 -38.17 -13.34
CA ILE A 64 19.56 -37.83 -11.98
C ILE A 64 18.04 -37.68 -11.94
N GLN A 65 17.46 -36.91 -12.87
CA GLN A 65 16.01 -36.71 -12.94
C GLN A 65 15.24 -38.00 -13.24
N SER A 66 15.83 -38.92 -14.01
CA SER A 66 15.22 -40.22 -14.28
C SER A 66 15.31 -41.19 -13.10
N SER A 67 16.42 -41.16 -12.36
CA SER A 67 16.69 -42.11 -11.27
C SER A 67 16.06 -41.68 -9.94
N TYR A 68 15.97 -40.37 -9.69
CA TYR A 68 15.49 -39.80 -8.44
C TYR A 68 14.16 -39.09 -8.64
N THR A 69 13.11 -39.87 -8.85
CA THR A 69 11.73 -39.34 -8.85
C THR A 69 11.19 -39.24 -7.44
N PRO A 70 10.36 -38.22 -7.12
CA PRO A 70 9.69 -38.14 -5.83
C PRO A 70 8.94 -39.44 -5.52
N PRO A 71 9.07 -39.98 -4.29
CA PRO A 71 8.40 -41.22 -3.93
C PRO A 71 6.88 -41.01 -4.06
N LYS A 72 6.24 -41.84 -4.86
CA LYS A 72 4.77 -41.86 -4.92
C LYS A 72 4.27 -42.48 -3.63
N GLY A 73 3.32 -41.81 -3.00
CA GLY A 73 2.66 -42.35 -1.82
C GLY A 73 2.05 -43.73 -2.12
N PRO A 74 1.83 -44.57 -1.10
CA PRO A 74 1.12 -45.81 -1.28
C PRO A 74 -0.24 -45.45 -1.87
N GLY A 75 -0.54 -45.87 -3.10
CA GLY A 75 -1.78 -45.52 -3.82
C GLY A 75 -3.05 -46.12 -3.20
N VAL A 76 -2.99 -46.43 -1.90
CA VAL A 76 -4.01 -47.08 -1.08
C VAL A 76 -4.20 -46.25 0.17
N ARG A 77 -5.46 -46.13 0.57
CA ARG A 77 -5.86 -45.39 1.77
C ARG A 77 -5.29 -46.05 3.03
N GLN A 78 -4.54 -45.27 3.82
CA GLN A 78 -3.89 -45.75 5.06
C GLN A 78 -4.78 -45.62 6.31
N LYS A 79 -5.79 -44.74 6.28
CA LYS A 79 -6.71 -44.50 7.41
C LYS A 79 -8.15 -44.89 7.05
N GLY A 80 -8.92 -45.37 8.03
CA GLY A 80 -10.34 -45.64 7.84
C GLY A 80 -11.18 -44.36 7.65
N LEU A 81 -12.35 -44.49 7.01
CA LEU A 81 -13.23 -43.33 6.70
C LEU A 81 -13.65 -42.54 7.94
N ARG A 82 -14.08 -43.24 8.97
CA ARG A 82 -14.51 -42.62 10.22
C ARG A 82 -13.40 -41.81 10.89
N GLY A 83 -12.18 -42.38 10.94
CA GLY A 83 -11.02 -41.73 11.55
C GLY A 83 -10.62 -40.46 10.80
N GLU A 84 -10.59 -40.51 9.46
CA GLU A 84 -10.25 -39.35 8.64
C GLU A 84 -11.29 -38.22 8.77
N LEU A 85 -12.58 -38.56 8.80
CA LEU A 85 -13.64 -37.55 9.00
C LEU A 85 -13.57 -36.92 10.38
N LEU A 86 -13.32 -37.72 11.42
CA LEU A 86 -13.15 -37.22 12.79
C LEU A 86 -11.93 -36.31 12.90
N GLU A 87 -10.81 -36.70 12.31
CA GLU A 87 -9.58 -35.91 12.25
C GLU A 87 -9.82 -34.56 11.54
N LYS A 88 -10.46 -34.57 10.37
CA LYS A 88 -10.83 -33.34 9.64
C LYS A 88 -11.75 -32.44 10.47
N HIS A 89 -12.73 -33.02 11.17
CA HIS A 89 -13.63 -32.26 12.03
C HIS A 89 -12.87 -31.61 13.20
N LEU A 90 -11.98 -32.35 13.86
CA LEU A 90 -11.15 -31.84 14.94
C LEU A 90 -10.23 -30.72 14.45
N TYR A 91 -9.55 -30.91 13.30
CA TYR A 91 -8.72 -29.87 12.71
C TYR A 91 -9.50 -28.59 12.44
N LYS A 92 -10.71 -28.70 11.86
CA LYS A 92 -11.57 -27.56 11.61
C LYS A 92 -11.93 -26.83 12.91
N LYS A 93 -12.37 -27.57 13.93
CA LYS A 93 -12.74 -27.02 15.23
C LYS A 93 -11.58 -26.27 15.89
N ILE A 94 -10.40 -26.90 15.93
CA ILE A 94 -9.18 -26.31 16.50
C ILE A 94 -8.77 -25.08 15.69
N SER A 95 -8.85 -25.13 14.35
CA SER A 95 -8.50 -24.00 13.52
C SER A 95 -9.42 -22.79 13.73
N GLU A 96 -10.71 -23.03 13.93
CA GLU A 96 -11.68 -21.97 14.24
C GLU A 96 -11.39 -21.36 15.60
N GLU A 97 -11.17 -22.19 16.63
CA GLU A 97 -10.81 -21.73 17.98
C GLU A 97 -9.53 -20.89 17.98
N VAL A 98 -8.45 -21.39 17.36
CA VAL A 98 -7.19 -20.67 17.22
C VAL A 98 -7.37 -19.35 16.44
N GLN A 99 -8.20 -19.34 15.38
CA GLN A 99 -8.50 -18.10 14.65
C GLN A 99 -9.23 -17.09 15.53
N THR A 100 -10.18 -17.53 16.37
CA THR A 100 -10.89 -16.63 17.29
C THR A 100 -9.99 -16.08 18.39
N GLU A 101 -9.02 -16.86 18.85
CA GLU A 101 -8.03 -16.41 19.84
C GLU A 101 -7.00 -15.45 19.24
N LEU A 102 -6.49 -15.74 18.05
CA LEU A 102 -5.47 -14.92 17.38
C LEU A 102 -6.03 -13.61 16.84
N ASN A 103 -7.31 -13.61 16.47
CA ASN A 103 -7.99 -12.43 15.95
C ASN A 103 -9.16 -12.09 16.88
N PRO A 104 -8.86 -11.64 18.12
CA PRO A 104 -9.91 -11.15 18.99
C PRO A 104 -10.63 -10.02 18.26
N GLY A 105 -11.96 -9.99 18.38
CA GLY A 105 -12.75 -8.90 17.80
C GLY A 105 -12.17 -7.54 18.20
N PRO A 106 -12.23 -6.53 17.32
CA PRO A 106 -11.65 -5.23 17.61
C PRO A 106 -12.20 -4.75 18.95
N LEU A 107 -11.30 -4.48 19.89
CA LEU A 107 -11.67 -3.91 21.18
C LEU A 107 -12.44 -2.61 20.91
N ALA A 108 -13.49 -2.36 21.70
CA ALA A 108 -14.20 -1.10 21.65
C ALA A 108 -13.16 0.01 21.84
N THR A 109 -12.90 0.76 20.77
CA THR A 109 -11.90 1.82 20.80
C THR A 109 -12.47 2.95 21.65
N GLU A 110 -11.80 3.26 22.74
CA GLU A 110 -12.14 4.41 23.57
C GLU A 110 -11.74 5.68 22.83
N PHE A 111 -12.73 6.39 22.28
CA PHE A 111 -12.51 7.67 21.58
C PHE A 111 -12.52 8.88 22.54
N CYS A 112 -12.80 8.66 23.81
CA CYS A 112 -12.92 9.70 24.82
C CYS A 112 -11.66 9.77 25.67
N SER A 113 -11.22 10.98 26.01
CA SER A 113 -10.15 11.15 27.00
C SER A 113 -10.68 10.84 28.40
N THR A 114 -9.78 10.44 29.30
CA THR A 114 -10.07 10.26 30.74
C THR A 114 -10.76 11.49 31.32
N THR A 115 -10.36 12.70 30.91
CA THR A 115 -10.99 13.94 31.38
C THR A 115 -12.45 14.04 30.96
N GLN A 116 -12.79 13.67 29.72
CA GLN A 116 -14.16 13.71 29.24
C GLN A 116 -15.04 12.64 29.89
N ALA A 117 -14.49 11.45 30.13
CA ALA A 117 -15.20 10.36 30.79
C ALA A 117 -15.45 10.65 32.28
N ASP A 118 -14.43 11.08 33.02
CA ASP A 118 -14.49 11.16 34.48
C ASP A 118 -14.92 12.54 35.00
N PHE A 119 -14.68 13.62 34.24
CA PHE A 119 -14.92 14.99 34.68
C PHE A 119 -16.02 15.70 33.88
N SER A 120 -16.89 14.95 33.21
CA SER A 120 -18.12 15.50 32.64
C SER A 120 -19.29 15.38 33.62
N VAL A 121 -20.02 16.47 33.80
CA VAL A 121 -21.28 16.46 34.55
C VAL A 121 -22.40 16.21 33.54
N GLU A 122 -23.06 15.06 33.65
CA GLU A 122 -24.22 14.76 32.80
C GLU A 122 -25.32 15.83 32.98
N GLY A 123 -25.80 16.37 31.87
CA GLY A 123 -26.88 17.37 31.87
C GLY A 123 -26.45 18.82 32.10
N PHE A 124 -25.15 19.10 32.31
CA PHE A 124 -24.68 20.48 32.33
C PHE A 124 -24.82 21.11 30.94
N ARG A 125 -25.70 22.10 30.81
CA ARG A 125 -25.86 22.91 29.61
C ARG A 125 -25.42 24.32 29.95
N CYS A 126 -24.36 24.80 29.31
CA CYS A 126 -24.02 26.23 29.30
C CYS A 126 -25.10 26.99 28.53
N VAL A 127 -26.18 27.33 29.21
CA VAL A 127 -27.18 28.25 28.68
C VAL A 127 -26.89 29.62 29.27
N THR A 128 -26.57 30.59 28.41
CA THR A 128 -26.49 31.97 28.84
C THR A 128 -27.86 32.38 29.35
N PRO A 129 -27.99 32.81 30.62
CA PRO A 129 -29.28 33.24 31.13
C PRO A 129 -29.78 34.43 30.31
N THR A 130 -31.07 34.45 30.03
CA THR A 130 -31.69 35.61 29.39
C THR A 130 -31.49 36.82 30.29
N PRO A 131 -30.89 37.92 29.81
CA PRO A 131 -30.70 39.12 30.62
C PRO A 131 -32.08 39.64 31.05
N SER A 132 -32.26 39.95 32.35
CA SER A 132 -33.54 40.48 32.84
C SER A 132 -33.73 41.97 32.53
N GLN A 133 -32.65 42.66 32.16
CA GLN A 133 -32.62 44.08 31.82
C GLN A 133 -31.68 44.33 30.64
N GLU A 134 -32.08 45.29 29.79
CA GLU A 134 -31.28 45.81 28.67
C GLU A 134 -30.25 46.81 29.23
N TYR A 135 -29.11 46.29 29.69
CA TYR A 135 -27.95 47.11 30.02
C TYR A 135 -26.92 47.05 28.90
N ASP A 136 -26.44 48.21 28.43
CA ASP A 136 -25.34 48.28 27.46
C ASP A 136 -24.03 48.60 28.20
N TYR A 137 -23.14 47.61 28.24
CA TYR A 137 -21.84 47.70 28.91
C TYR A 137 -20.93 48.81 28.36
N ARG A 138 -21.22 49.34 27.16
CA ARG A 138 -20.43 50.42 26.55
C ARG A 138 -20.87 51.80 26.99
N THR A 139 -22.16 51.98 27.27
CA THR A 139 -22.75 53.29 27.55
C THR A 139 -23.07 53.47 29.03
N ASP A 140 -23.46 52.39 29.70
CA ASP A 140 -23.92 52.45 31.08
C ASP A 140 -22.74 52.53 32.04
N GLN A 141 -22.90 53.33 33.10
CA GLN A 141 -21.90 53.38 34.15
C GLN A 141 -21.90 52.10 34.98
N ALA A 142 -20.70 51.62 35.30
CA ALA A 142 -20.55 50.51 36.22
C ALA A 142 -21.16 50.89 37.58
N ILE A 143 -22.05 50.03 38.07
CA ILE A 143 -22.57 50.13 39.43
C ILE A 143 -21.42 49.73 40.37
N THR A 144 -20.90 50.72 41.08
CA THR A 144 -19.82 50.56 42.05
C THR A 144 -20.28 51.10 43.40
N PHE A 145 -19.58 50.69 44.47
CA PHE A 145 -19.80 51.24 45.81
C PHE A 145 -19.80 52.78 45.82
N TRP A 146 -18.95 53.41 45.00
CA TRP A 146 -18.82 54.86 44.92
C TRP A 146 -19.94 55.53 44.13
N SER A 147 -20.46 54.91 43.06
CA SER A 147 -21.61 55.48 42.33
C SER A 147 -22.86 55.54 43.21
N GLU A 148 -23.06 54.54 44.06
CA GLU A 148 -24.18 54.51 45.03
C GLU A 148 -24.00 55.54 46.16
N ASN A 149 -22.76 55.69 46.66
CA ASN A 149 -22.45 56.54 47.83
C ASN A 149 -21.85 57.91 47.46
N CYS A 150 -21.98 58.36 46.21
CA CYS A 150 -21.34 59.60 45.72
C CYS A 150 -21.70 60.85 46.54
N HIS A 151 -22.88 60.88 47.14
CA HIS A 151 -23.36 61.97 48.00
C HIS A 151 -22.77 61.95 49.43
N ARG A 152 -22.19 60.83 49.87
CA ARG A 152 -21.58 60.66 51.21
C ARG A 152 -20.06 60.59 51.16
N ALA A 153 -19.46 60.60 49.96
CA ALA A 153 -18.04 60.47 49.77
C ALA A 153 -17.31 61.72 50.33
N PRO A 154 -16.41 61.58 51.31
CA PRO A 154 -15.62 62.69 51.81
C PRO A 154 -14.47 63.01 50.85
N GLY A 155 -14.03 64.28 50.81
CA GLY A 155 -12.83 64.69 50.08
C GLY A 155 -12.95 64.73 48.54
N VAL A 156 -14.16 64.63 48.00
CA VAL A 156 -14.44 64.77 46.56
C VAL A 156 -15.07 66.12 46.24
N THR A 157 -14.88 66.56 44.99
CA THR A 157 -15.52 67.76 44.46
C THR A 157 -17.03 67.56 44.34
N ALA A 158 -17.80 68.62 44.57
CA ALA A 158 -19.27 68.56 44.53
C ALA A 158 -19.80 68.02 43.19
N VAL A 159 -20.70 67.05 43.28
CA VAL A 159 -21.36 66.41 42.13
C VAL A 159 -22.26 67.42 41.44
N ARG A 160 -21.93 67.80 40.19
CA ARG A 160 -22.78 68.67 39.36
C ARG A 160 -23.80 67.89 38.53
N ASN A 161 -23.38 66.76 37.95
CA ASN A 161 -24.20 65.92 37.07
C ASN A 161 -24.20 64.47 37.58
N LYS A 162 -25.36 63.81 37.54
CA LYS A 162 -25.50 62.39 37.93
C LYS A 162 -24.71 61.46 37.01
N ASP A 163 -24.53 61.85 35.74
CA ASP A 163 -23.83 61.03 34.75
C ASP A 163 -22.31 61.07 34.89
N THR A 164 -21.73 61.98 35.68
CA THR A 164 -20.27 62.00 35.93
C THR A 164 -19.98 62.47 37.36
N PRO A 165 -20.28 61.66 38.38
CA PRO A 165 -20.26 62.11 39.78
C PRO A 165 -18.84 62.46 40.26
N PHE A 166 -17.81 61.77 39.77
CA PHE A 166 -16.41 61.97 40.17
C PHE A 166 -15.58 62.77 39.16
N ARG A 167 -16.23 63.58 38.32
CA ARG A 167 -15.50 64.44 37.38
C ARG A 167 -14.70 65.49 38.14
N LYS A 168 -13.39 65.57 37.86
CA LYS A 168 -12.49 66.55 38.47
C LYS A 168 -13.03 67.97 38.26
N ASN A 169 -13.15 68.72 39.34
CA ASN A 169 -13.47 70.13 39.32
C ASN A 169 -12.31 70.92 39.93
N ALA A 170 -11.70 71.80 39.15
CA ALA A 170 -10.56 72.63 39.56
C ALA A 170 -10.94 74.11 39.72
N SER A 171 -12.23 74.47 39.73
CA SER A 171 -12.68 75.88 39.72
C SER A 171 -12.09 76.71 40.88
N PHE A 172 -11.81 76.07 42.02
CA PHE A 172 -11.18 76.73 43.17
C PHE A 172 -9.68 76.99 42.95
N SER A 173 -8.97 76.09 42.27
CA SER A 173 -7.52 76.15 42.09
C SER A 173 -7.10 76.77 40.76
N THR A 174 -8.03 76.99 39.82
CA THR A 174 -7.77 77.68 38.56
C THR A 174 -7.41 79.14 38.84
N PRO A 175 -6.30 79.67 38.31
CA PRO A 175 -5.90 81.06 38.51
C PRO A 175 -6.95 82.01 37.94
N ILE A 176 -7.11 83.18 38.55
CA ILE A 176 -8.18 84.16 38.23
C ILE A 176 -8.15 84.57 36.76
N SER A 177 -6.97 84.65 36.15
CA SER A 177 -6.79 84.97 34.72
C SER A 177 -7.43 83.95 33.76
N GLU A 178 -7.71 82.73 34.22
CA GLU A 178 -8.23 81.62 33.42
C GLU A 178 -9.67 81.22 33.80
N GLN A 179 -10.28 81.91 34.77
CA GLN A 179 -11.66 81.64 35.19
C GLN A 179 -12.66 82.14 34.14
N LEU A 180 -13.41 81.21 33.55
CA LEU A 180 -14.44 81.50 32.53
C LEU A 180 -15.74 82.10 33.13
N ASP A 181 -15.99 81.91 34.43
CA ASP A 181 -17.23 82.27 35.13
C ASP A 181 -17.11 83.57 35.95
N SER A 182 -16.41 84.59 35.43
CA SER A 182 -16.33 85.89 36.11
C SER A 182 -17.57 86.73 35.81
N PRO A 183 -18.35 87.21 36.82
CA PRO A 183 -19.29 88.30 36.57
C PRO A 183 -18.45 89.54 36.23
N MET A 184 -18.68 90.13 35.06
CA MET A 184 -18.21 91.49 34.82
C MET A 184 -18.91 92.39 35.86
N LEU A 185 -18.10 93.20 36.55
CA LEU A 185 -18.54 94.31 37.41
C LEU A 185 -19.55 95.21 36.69
#